data_AF-A0A5D0WRZ5-F1
#
_entry.id   AF-A0A5D0WRZ5-F1
#
_cell.length_a   1.000
_cell.length_b   1.000
_cell.length_c   1.000
_cell.angle_alpha   90.00
_cell.angle_beta   90.00
_cell.angle_gamma   90.00
#
_symmetry.space_group_name_H-M   'P 1'
#
loop_
_entity.id
_entity.type
_entity.pdbx_description
1 polymer ?
#
loop_
_entity_poly.entity_id
_entity_poly.type
_entity_poly.pdbx_seq_one_letter_code
_entity_poly.pdbx_strand_id
1 'polypeptide(L)' 'MDLNHEYAAHQRALLQASRARNDDDRHMHMLTASTIARGINEFQHNLGAAAACAWSQACVAPSSSTRPQSVSRAT' A
#
# COMPACT_ATOMS: atom_id res chain seq x y z
N MET A 1 8.41 -2.74 1.84
CA MET A 1 8.66 -1.83 0.70
C MET A 1 8.42 -0.41 1.18
N ASP A 2 9.26 0.55 0.79
CA ASP A 2 8.99 1.98 0.98
C ASP A 2 8.22 2.49 -0.24
N LEU A 3 6.91 2.71 -0.09
CA LEU A 3 6.06 3.12 -1.21
C LEU A 3 6.45 4.48 -1.79
N ASN A 4 6.88 5.44 -0.97
CA ASN A 4 7.23 6.77 -1.46
C ASN A 4 8.48 6.71 -2.33
N HIS A 5 9.47 5.92 -1.89
CA HIS A 5 10.66 5.67 -2.68
C HIS A 5 10.33 5.03 -4.04
N GLU A 6 9.51 3.98 -4.05
CA GLU A 6 9.12 3.28 -5.28
C GLU A 6 8.28 4.18 -6.21
N TYR A 7 7.35 4.97 -5.69
CA TYR A 7 6.60 5.94 -6.49
C TYR A 7 7.51 7.01 -7.10
N ALA A 8 8.48 7.53 -6.34
CA ALA A 8 9.44 8.48 -6.86
C ALA A 8 10.33 7.85 -7.96
N ALA A 9 10.77 6.61 -7.78
CA ALA A 9 11.52 5.87 -8.78
C ALA A 9 10.68 5.61 -10.05
N HIS A 10 9.42 5.23 -9.90
CA HIS A 10 8.48 5.04 -11.01
C HIS A 10 8.27 6.33 -11.80
N GLN A 11 7.97 7.45 -11.12
CA GLN A 11 7.80 8.76 -11.76
C GLN A 11 9.08 9.20 -12.47
N ARG A 12 10.25 8.97 -11.86
CA ARG A 12 11.54 9.24 -12.49
C ARG A 12 11.72 8.43 -13.77
N ALA A 13 11.39 7.13 -13.76
CA ALA A 13 11.49 6.29 -14.95
C ALA A 13 10.57 6.78 -16.09
N LEU A 14 9.34 7.18 -15.78
CA LEU A 14 8.43 7.77 -16.76
C LEU A 14 8.96 9.10 -17.33
N LEU A 15 9.53 9.96 -16.48
CA LEU A 15 10.15 11.21 -16.92
C LEU A 15 11.35 10.95 -17.84
N GLN A 16 12.19 9.95 -17.54
CA GLN A 16 13.30 9.58 -18.42
C GLN A 16 12.81 8.99 -19.74
N ALA A 17 11.78 8.14 -19.73
CA ALA A 17 11.16 7.64 -20.96
C ALA A 17 10.66 8.79 -21.85
N SER A 18 10.03 9.81 -21.26
CA SER A 18 9.54 10.99 -22.01
C SER A 18 10.64 11.86 -22.61
N ARG A 19 11.86 11.79 -22.04
CA ARG A 19 13.03 12.59 -22.46
C ARG A 19 14.03 11.80 -23.32
N ALA A 20 13.79 10.50 -23.51
CA ALA A 20 14.67 9.64 -24.28
C ALA A 20 14.75 10.10 -25.74
N ARG A 21 15.97 10.10 -26.30
CA ARG A 21 16.23 10.56 -27.67
C ARG A 21 16.04 9.45 -28.72
N ASN A 22 15.99 8.20 -28.29
CA ASN A 22 15.80 7.04 -29.14
C ASN A 22 14.81 6.07 -28.50
N ASP A 23 14.34 5.13 -29.33
CA ASP A 23 13.27 4.22 -28.97
C ASP A 23 13.72 3.13 -28.01
N ASP A 24 14.98 2.71 -28.07
CA ASP A 24 15.54 1.67 -27.19
C ASP A 24 15.62 2.16 -25.74
N ASP A 25 16.19 3.35 -25.53
CA ASP A 25 16.26 3.99 -24.21
C ASP A 25 14.85 4.26 -23.65
N ARG A 26 13.94 4.73 -24.52
CA ARG A 26 12.53 4.92 -24.15
C ARG A 26 11.91 3.61 -23.69
N HIS A 27 12.15 2.53 -24.43
CA HIS A 27 11.64 1.21 -24.11
C HIS A 27 12.20 0.69 -22.78
N MET A 28 13.51 0.82 -22.56
CA MET A 28 14.15 0.42 -21.31
C MET A 28 13.58 1.17 -20.10
N HIS A 29 13.40 2.49 -20.19
CA HIS A 29 12.78 3.27 -19.12
C HIS A 29 11.31 2.87 -18.87
N MET A 30 10.55 2.57 -19.92
CA MET A 30 9.18 2.07 -19.78
C MET A 30 9.13 0.67 -19.15
N LEU A 31 10.08 -0.21 -19.46
CA LEU A 31 10.21 -1.52 -18.81
C LEU A 31 10.52 -1.37 -17.31
N THR A 32 11.43 -0.45 -16.96
CA THR A 32 11.70 -0.12 -15.55
C THR A 32 10.45 0.39 -14.85
N ALA A 33 9.74 1.37 -15.44
CA ALA A 33 8.51 1.92 -14.86
C ALA A 33 7.45 0.84 -14.65
N SER A 34 7.25 -0.03 -15.65
CA SER A 34 6.28 -1.13 -15.60
C SER A 34 6.62 -2.16 -14.51
N THR A 35 7.91 -2.44 -14.32
CA THR A 35 8.38 -3.37 -13.28
C THR A 35 8.11 -2.82 -11.89
N ILE A 36 8.38 -1.53 -11.66
CA ILE A 36 8.09 -0.87 -10.37
C ILE A 36 6.57 -0.85 -10.11
N ALA A 37 5.77 -0.48 -11.11
CA ALA A 37 4.31 -0.46 -10.98
C ALA A 37 3.73 -1.83 -10.61
N ARG A 38 4.26 -2.91 -11.19
CA ARG A 38 3.87 -4.27 -10.82
C ARG A 38 4.20 -4.59 -9.37
N GLY A 39 5.41 -4.27 -8.92
CA GLY A 39 5.83 -4.49 -7.53
C GLY A 39 4.97 -3.72 -6.52
N ILE A 40 4.63 -2.45 -6.82
CA ILE A 40 3.71 -1.65 -6.00
C ILE A 40 2.32 -2.31 -5.94
N ASN A 41 1.77 -2.72 -7.08
CA ASN A 41 0.45 -3.35 -7.15
C ASN A 41 0.39 -4.64 -6.33
N GLU A 42 1.37 -5.53 -6.49
CA GLU A 42 1.45 -6.78 -5.72
C GLU A 42 1.56 -6.51 -4.21
N PHE A 43 2.40 -5.56 -3.82
CA PHE A 43 2.56 -5.20 -2.41
C PHE A 43 1.26 -4.65 -1.81
N GLN A 44 0.61 -3.70 -2.48
CA GLN A 44 -0.65 -3.12 -2.01
C GLN A 44 -1.79 -4.14 -1.99
N HIS A 45 -1.85 -5.04 -2.97
CA HIS A 45 -2.83 -6.13 -2.99
C HIS A 45 -2.66 -7.06 -1.78
N ASN A 46 -1.43 -7.48 -1.50
CA ASN A 46 -1.13 -8.33 -0.35
C ASN A 46 -1.44 -7.63 0.98
N LEU A 47 -1.09 -6.34 1.10
CA LEU A 47 -1.41 -5.53 2.27
C LEU A 47 -2.93 -5.42 2.46
N GLY A 48 -3.69 -5.17 1.39
CA GLY A 48 -5.15 -5.10 1.41
C GLY A 48 -5.79 -6.43 1.79
N ALA A 49 -5.30 -7.55 1.25
CA ALA A 49 -5.77 -8.88 1.61
C ALA A 49 -5.54 -9.18 3.10
N ALA A 50 -4.35 -8.87 3.62
CA ALA A 50 -4.05 -9.03 5.05
C ALA A 50 -4.95 -8.15 5.94
N ALA A 51 -5.17 -6.89 5.55
CA ALA A 51 -6.05 -5.98 6.28
C ALA A 51 -7.52 -6.47 6.29
N ALA A 52 -8.03 -6.94 5.15
CA ALA A 52 -9.37 -7.49 5.05
C ALA A 52 -9.56 -8.73 5.95
N CYS A 53 -8.57 -9.63 5.98
CA CYS A 53 -8.57 -10.79 6.88
C CYS A 53 -8.56 -10.36 8.36
N ALA A 54 -7.77 -9.34 8.73
CA ALA A 54 -7.73 -8.84 10.10
C ALA A 54 -9.06 -8.19 10.52
N TRP A 55 -9.68 -7.41 9.64
CA TRP A 55 -11.00 -6.82 9.89
C TRP A 55 -12.10 -7.88 10.01
N SER A 56 -12.11 -8.88 9.13
CA SER A 56 -13.06 -10.00 9.23
C SER A 56 -12.96 -10.69 10.59
N GLN A 57 -11.74 -10.99 11.05
CA GLN A 57 -11.51 -11.56 12.38
C GLN A 57 -11.96 -10.64 13.52
N ALA A 58 -11.67 -9.33 13.42
CA ALA A 58 -12.09 -8.35 14.42
C ALA A 58 -13.63 -8.21 14.52
N CYS A 59 -14.34 -8.38 13.40
CA CYS A 59 -15.81 -8.37 13.38
C CYS A 59 -16.44 -9.66 13.94
N VAL A 60 -15.74 -10.80 13.84
CA VAL A 60 -16.20 -12.10 14.36
C VAL A 60 -15.78 -12.33 15.81
N ALA A 61 -14.78 -11.59 16.31
CA ALA A 61 -14.36 -11.66 17.70
C ALA A 61 -15.53 -11.24 18.61
N PRO A 62 -15.95 -12.08 19.57
CA PRO A 62 -17.02 -11.72 20.48
C PRO A 62 -16.60 -10.49 21.27
N SER A 63 -17.45 -9.47 21.28
CA SER A 63 -17.28 -8.29 22.12
C SER A 63 -17.43 -8.71 23.59
N SER A 64 -16.35 -9.17 24.22
CA SER A 64 -16.22 -9.15 25.68
C SER A 64 -15.99 -7.70 26.11
N SER A 65 -16.99 -6.86 25.87
CA SER A 65 -17.07 -5.52 26.44
C SER A 65 -17.40 -5.70 27.92
N THR A 66 -16.36 -5.95 28.72
CA THR A 66 -16.46 -5.73 30.17
C THR A 66 -16.48 -4.22 30.36
N ARG A 67 -17.68 -3.65 30.30
CA ARG A 67 -17.95 -2.26 30.66
C ARG A 67 -17.51 -2.06 32.11
N PRO A 68 -16.53 -1.18 32.42
CA PRO A 68 -16.28 -0.83 33.82
C PRO A 68 -17.55 -0.14 34.34
N GLN A 69 -18.16 -0.72 35.37
CA GLN A 69 -19.28 -0.09 36.08
C GLN A 69 -18.81 1.27 36.60
N SER A 70 -19.46 2.32 36.10
CA SER A 70 -19.35 3.67 36.64
C SER A 70 -19.81 3.63 38.10
N VAL A 71 -18.87 3.77 39.02
CA VAL A 71 -19.17 3.94 40.44
C VAL A 71 -19.68 5.37 40.63
N SER A 72 -20.99 5.54 40.56
CA SER A 72 -21.64 6.73 41.13
C SER A 72 -21.55 6.62 42.65
N ARG A 73 -20.80 7.51 43.30
CA ARG A 73 -20.97 7.77 44.72
C ARG A 73 -21.14 9.26 44.96
N ALA A 74 -22.39 9.67 45.09
CA ALA A 74 -22.79 10.90 45.73
C ALA A 74 -22.55 10.80 47.24
N THR A 75 -21.95 11.84 47.81
CA THR A 75 -22.33 12.57 49.04
C THR A 75 -21.30 13.65 49.28
#